data_AF-A0A2N4YQK3-F1
#
_entry.id   AF-A0A2N4YQK3-F1
#
_cell.length_a   1.000
_cell.length_b   1.000
_cell.length_c   1.000
_cell.angle_alpha   90.00
_cell.angle_beta   90.00
_cell.angle_gamma   90.00
#
_symmetry.space_group_name_H-M   'P 1'
#
loop_
_entity.id
_entity.type
_entity.pdbx_description
1 polymer ?
#
loop_
_entity_poly.entity_id
_entity_poly.type
_entity_poly.pdbx_seq_one_letter_code
_entity_poly.pdbx_strand_id
1 'polypeptide(L)'
;MSNKTEPIRELECKFDDNGSPSWDSFPSHKNCQVRGGCDLPPHLPGIIILVHGVNSTGEWFSVAEKKLCEGLNKRLGLTGTSHELETNKYLFDDKIDAMPLMPRDLPDVNINKSPVIRFYWGYASSKGNEDRYIIPLANEKGVDYHQLKRENIPYANIMAQGPFFWGGGPFQNGTNNLHSLWSEKGFKERVGGVKVQWLNEDKDRLLTNAPPRKYYAHAAKRLADMVDSI
;
A
#
# COMPACT_ATOMS: atom_id res chain seq x y z
N MET A 1 37.13 30.88 22.73
CA MET A 1 37.44 29.79 21.77
C MET A 1 37.82 30.44 20.46
N SER A 2 38.97 30.08 19.90
CA SER A 2 39.48 30.67 18.65
C SER A 2 38.76 30.02 17.48
N ASN A 3 37.97 30.80 16.72
CA ASN A 3 37.38 30.38 15.44
C ASN A 3 38.46 30.32 14.34
N LYS A 4 39.48 29.47 14.52
CA LYS A 4 40.46 29.20 13.45
C LYS A 4 39.83 28.18 12.50
N THR A 5 39.72 28.57 11.24
CA THR A 5 39.39 27.65 10.14
C THR A 5 40.52 26.64 9.98
N GLU A 6 40.23 25.38 10.27
CA GLU A 6 41.17 24.26 10.05
C GLU A 6 40.97 23.71 8.62
N PRO A 7 42.05 23.35 7.91
CA PRO A 7 41.94 22.77 6.57
C PRO A 7 41.30 21.38 6.63
N ILE A 8 40.37 21.13 5.71
CA ILE A 8 39.67 19.86 5.53
C ILE A 8 40.03 19.28 4.17
N ARG A 9 40.26 17.97 4.11
CA ARG A 9 40.30 17.18 2.87
C ARG A 9 39.07 16.30 2.81
N GLU A 10 38.36 16.32 1.70
CA GLU A 10 37.23 15.40 1.49
C GLU A 10 37.75 13.95 1.41
N LEU A 11 37.14 13.07 2.19
CA LEU A 11 37.38 11.63 2.10
C LEU A 11 36.47 11.03 1.03
N GLU A 12 37.00 10.06 0.30
CA GLU A 12 36.20 9.26 -0.64
C GLU A 12 35.17 8.43 0.14
N CYS A 13 33.89 8.52 -0.25
CA CYS A 13 32.81 7.72 0.30
C CYS A 13 32.73 6.39 -0.46
N LYS A 14 32.74 5.27 0.27
CA LYS A 14 32.51 3.92 -0.26
C LYS A 14 31.23 3.34 0.31
N PHE A 15 30.46 2.64 -0.51
CA PHE A 15 29.23 1.95 -0.09
C PHE A 15 29.48 0.45 0.03
N ASP A 16 28.92 -0.17 1.08
CA ASP A 16 28.80 -1.63 1.14
C ASP A 16 27.58 -2.14 0.36
N ASP A 17 27.40 -3.45 0.29
CA ASP A 17 26.27 -4.09 -0.40
C ASP A 17 24.90 -3.69 0.17
N ASN A 18 24.85 -3.17 1.40
CA ASN A 18 23.64 -2.68 2.07
C ASN A 18 23.43 -1.16 1.88
N GLY A 19 24.29 -0.49 1.09
CA GLY A 19 24.22 0.96 0.88
C GLY A 19 24.69 1.80 2.08
N SER A 20 25.43 1.21 3.03
CA SER A 20 26.00 1.93 4.17
C SER A 20 27.26 2.68 3.74
N PRO A 21 27.35 4.00 3.96
CA PRO A 21 28.54 4.77 3.59
C PRO A 21 29.68 4.55 4.59
N SER A 22 30.91 4.50 4.10
CA SER A 22 32.14 4.35 4.87
C SER A 22 33.26 5.22 4.29
N TRP A 23 34.19 5.64 5.14
CA TRP A 23 35.32 6.50 4.78
C TRP A 23 36.60 5.97 5.40
N ASP A 24 37.66 5.94 4.59
CA ASP A 24 38.99 5.56 5.04
C ASP A 24 39.90 6.79 5.13
N SER A 25 40.60 6.93 6.25
CA SER A 25 41.62 7.96 6.43
C SER A 25 42.88 7.34 7.01
N PHE A 26 44.01 7.59 6.36
CA PHE A 26 45.33 7.19 6.84
C PHE A 26 46.23 8.41 7.04
N PRO A 27 47.09 8.42 8.08
CA PRO A 27 48.06 9.48 8.28
C PRO A 27 49.08 9.51 7.12
N SER A 28 49.42 10.71 6.64
CA SER A 28 50.54 10.90 5.72
C SER A 28 51.20 12.25 5.96
N HIS A 29 52.46 12.40 5.51
CA HIS A 29 53.18 13.67 5.58
C HIS A 29 52.46 14.82 4.86
N LYS A 30 51.58 14.50 3.90
CA LYS A 30 50.77 15.48 3.16
C LYS A 30 49.52 15.94 3.91
N ASN A 31 49.13 15.23 4.97
CA ASN A 31 47.89 15.44 5.72
C ASN A 31 48.13 15.94 7.15
N CYS A 32 49.33 16.48 7.43
CA CYS A 32 49.64 17.02 8.75
C CYS A 32 48.77 18.25 9.05
N GLN A 33 48.06 18.25 10.17
CA GLN A 33 47.09 19.29 10.55
C GLN A 33 45.91 19.48 9.58
N VAL A 34 45.62 18.49 8.72
CA VAL A 34 44.44 18.48 7.83
C VAL A 34 43.49 17.39 8.29
N ARG A 35 42.23 17.74 8.58
CA ARG A 35 41.20 16.77 8.96
C ARG A 35 40.58 16.11 7.73
N GLY A 36 40.16 14.86 7.87
CA GLY A 36 39.28 14.20 6.90
C GLY A 36 37.84 14.67 7.12
N GLY A 37 37.23 15.25 6.09
CA GLY A 37 35.82 15.56 6.04
C GLY A 37 35.05 14.35 5.52
N CYS A 38 34.00 13.96 6.23
CA CYS A 38 33.06 12.93 5.80
C CYS A 38 31.73 13.61 5.49
N ASP A 39 31.45 13.81 4.20
CA ASP A 39 30.12 14.27 3.79
C ASP A 39 29.19 13.07 3.77
N LEU A 40 28.34 13.00 4.80
CA LEU A 40 27.30 11.99 4.90
C LEU A 40 26.33 12.17 3.73
N PRO A 41 26.19 11.16 2.83
CA PRO A 41 25.19 11.23 1.80
C PRO A 41 23.81 11.35 2.47
N PRO A 42 22.92 12.21 1.95
CA PRO A 42 21.56 12.27 2.46
C PRO A 42 20.92 10.90 2.33
N HIS A 43 20.26 10.44 3.39
CA HIS A 43 19.44 9.24 3.30
C HIS A 43 18.39 9.47 2.21
N LEU A 44 18.47 8.70 1.12
CA LEU A 44 17.38 8.61 0.18
C LEU A 44 16.13 8.16 0.97
N PRO A 45 14.93 8.70 0.67
CA PRO A 45 13.73 8.16 1.26
C PRO A 45 13.69 6.67 0.95
N GLY A 46 13.64 5.84 1.99
CA GLY A 46 13.40 4.42 1.82
C GLY A 46 12.07 4.19 1.08
N ILE A 47 11.83 2.96 0.65
CA ILE A 47 10.58 2.61 -0.02
C ILE A 47 9.43 2.70 0.99
N ILE A 48 8.36 3.40 0.62
CA ILE A 48 7.16 3.56 1.43
C ILE A 48 6.05 2.72 0.79
N ILE A 49 5.59 1.68 1.46
CA ILE A 49 4.49 0.85 0.98
C ILE A 49 3.21 1.24 1.70
N LEU A 50 2.22 1.73 0.95
CA LEU A 50 0.89 1.99 1.48
C LEU A 50 0.05 0.73 1.38
N VAL A 51 -0.48 0.27 2.52
CA VAL A 51 -1.37 -0.88 2.63
C VAL A 51 -2.68 -0.41 3.25
N HIS A 52 -3.80 -0.61 2.56
CA HIS A 52 -5.11 -0.21 3.08
C HIS A 52 -5.69 -1.28 4.00
N GLY A 53 -6.68 -0.90 4.82
CA GLY A 53 -7.35 -1.80 5.75
C GLY A 53 -8.47 -2.63 5.11
N VAL A 54 -9.18 -3.35 5.97
CA VAL A 54 -10.45 -4.00 5.63
C VAL A 54 -11.51 -2.98 5.25
N ASN A 55 -12.45 -3.34 4.38
CA ASN A 55 -13.52 -2.45 3.93
C ASN A 55 -13.02 -1.08 3.41
N SER A 56 -11.83 -1.06 2.80
CA SER A 56 -11.21 0.10 2.18
C SER A 56 -10.61 -0.34 0.85
N THR A 57 -10.55 0.58 -0.09
CA THR A 57 -10.00 0.38 -1.43
C THR A 57 -8.68 1.12 -1.63
N GLY A 58 -8.11 1.68 -0.56
CA GLY A 58 -6.94 2.54 -0.65
C GLY A 58 -7.27 3.93 -1.20
N GLU A 59 -8.49 4.40 -0.97
CA GLU A 59 -9.00 5.68 -1.46
C GLU A 59 -8.15 6.89 -1.04
N TRP A 60 -7.45 6.77 0.09
CA TRP A 60 -6.60 7.80 0.66
C TRP A 60 -5.16 7.81 0.11
N PHE A 61 -4.77 6.82 -0.70
CA PHE A 61 -3.38 6.65 -1.12
C PHE A 61 -2.84 7.84 -1.94
N SER A 62 -3.64 8.39 -2.85
CA SER A 62 -3.23 9.52 -3.71
C SER A 62 -2.91 10.76 -2.89
N VAL A 63 -3.77 11.09 -1.93
CA VAL A 63 -3.59 12.21 -1.01
C VAL A 63 -2.36 12.00 -0.12
N ALA A 64 -2.19 10.79 0.42
CA ALA A 64 -1.05 10.46 1.26
C ALA A 64 0.28 10.54 0.50
N GLU A 65 0.36 9.95 -0.70
CA GLU A 65 1.55 10.02 -1.55
C GLU A 65 1.91 11.47 -1.90
N LYS A 66 0.93 12.30 -2.26
CA LYS A 66 1.14 13.73 -2.50
C LYS A 66 1.75 14.44 -1.31
N LYS A 67 1.19 14.23 -0.12
CA LYS A 67 1.71 14.87 1.10
C LYS A 67 3.06 14.34 1.54
N LEU A 68 3.36 13.06 1.26
CA LEU A 68 4.68 12.48 1.47
C LEU A 68 5.72 13.10 0.54
N CYS A 69 5.46 13.17 -0.77
CA CYS A 69 6.38 13.80 -1.71
C CYS A 69 6.61 15.29 -1.39
N GLU A 70 5.56 16.06 -1.12
CA GLU A 70 5.66 17.47 -0.69
C GLU A 70 6.54 17.61 0.58
N GLY A 71 6.29 16.78 1.60
CA GLY A 71 7.02 16.81 2.86
C GLY A 71 8.49 16.39 2.72
N LEU A 72 8.76 15.35 1.94
CA LEU A 72 10.12 14.85 1.67
C LEU A 72 10.92 15.85 0.85
N ASN A 73 10.35 16.42 -0.21
CA ASN A 73 10.99 17.46 -1.01
C ASN A 73 11.40 18.65 -0.14
N LYS A 74 10.50 19.11 0.75
CA LYS A 74 10.80 20.19 1.69
C LYS A 74 11.89 19.82 2.70
N ARG A 75 11.83 18.62 3.27
CA ARG A 75 12.77 18.16 4.31
C ARG A 75 14.18 17.91 3.76
N LEU A 76 14.27 17.39 2.53
CA LEU A 76 15.52 17.03 1.87
C LEU A 76 16.06 18.14 0.96
N GLY A 77 15.33 19.25 0.82
CA GLY A 77 15.75 20.38 -0.02
C GLY A 77 15.72 20.07 -1.53
N LEU A 78 14.84 19.17 -1.97
CA LEU A 78 14.78 18.70 -3.37
C LEU A 78 13.90 19.58 -4.27
N THR A 79 13.13 20.51 -3.72
CA THR A 79 12.23 21.38 -4.48
C THR A 79 12.99 22.20 -5.53
N GLY A 80 12.58 22.10 -6.80
CA GLY A 80 13.23 22.79 -7.92
C GLY A 80 14.55 22.17 -8.38
N THR A 81 14.92 20.99 -7.85
CA THR A 81 16.10 20.24 -8.29
C THR A 81 15.74 19.19 -9.34
N SER A 82 16.74 18.61 -10.02
CA SER A 82 16.54 17.45 -10.91
C SER A 82 16.06 16.18 -10.17
N HIS A 83 16.14 16.17 -8.84
CA HIS A 83 15.78 15.05 -7.97
C HIS A 83 14.48 15.29 -7.21
N GLU A 84 13.68 16.29 -7.62
CA GLU A 84 12.38 16.54 -7.01
C GLU A 84 11.47 15.32 -7.13
N LEU A 85 10.93 14.87 -6.00
CA LEU A 85 10.01 13.75 -5.93
C LEU A 85 8.65 14.16 -6.48
N GLU A 86 8.10 13.33 -7.35
CA GLU A 86 6.80 13.53 -7.99
C GLU A 86 5.92 12.34 -7.68
N THR A 87 4.64 12.59 -7.43
CA THR A 87 3.65 11.54 -7.18
C THR A 87 3.41 10.69 -8.43
N ASN A 88 3.27 9.39 -8.26
CA ASN A 88 2.77 8.50 -9.31
C ASN A 88 1.34 8.90 -9.71
N LYS A 89 1.06 8.90 -11.02
CA LYS A 89 -0.27 9.17 -11.57
C LYS A 89 -0.90 7.86 -12.04
N TYR A 90 -2.00 7.46 -11.41
CA TYR A 90 -2.77 6.29 -11.80
C TYR A 90 -3.99 6.73 -12.64
N LEU A 91 -4.43 5.88 -13.59
CA LEU A 91 -5.47 6.23 -14.57
C LEU A 91 -6.78 6.84 -14.00
N PHE A 92 -7.12 6.49 -12.76
CA PHE A 92 -8.41 6.83 -12.15
C PHE A 92 -8.28 7.50 -10.78
N ASP A 93 -7.15 8.16 -10.50
CA ASP A 93 -6.95 8.87 -9.23
C ASP A 93 -7.97 9.99 -9.00
N ASP A 94 -8.43 10.65 -10.06
CA ASP A 94 -9.43 11.74 -9.95
C ASP A 94 -10.87 11.24 -9.77
N LYS A 95 -11.12 9.94 -9.97
CA LYS A 95 -12.45 9.33 -9.94
C LYS A 95 -12.68 8.38 -8.77
N ILE A 96 -11.70 8.25 -7.87
CA ILE A 96 -11.73 7.30 -6.74
C ILE A 96 -12.95 7.49 -5.85
N ASP A 97 -13.24 8.74 -5.50
CA ASP A 97 -14.31 9.05 -4.55
C ASP A 97 -15.70 8.66 -5.09
N ALA A 98 -15.87 8.71 -6.41
CA ALA A 98 -17.12 8.33 -7.08
C ALA A 98 -17.14 6.84 -7.48
N MET A 99 -15.98 6.28 -7.86
CA MET A 99 -15.83 4.91 -8.38
C MET A 99 -14.57 4.27 -7.78
N PRO A 100 -14.66 3.72 -6.55
CA PRO A 100 -13.49 3.27 -5.80
C PRO A 100 -12.81 2.01 -6.37
N LEU A 101 -13.56 1.19 -7.11
CA LEU A 101 -13.15 -0.14 -7.61
C LEU A 101 -12.80 -0.12 -9.11
N MET A 102 -12.11 0.93 -9.57
CA MET A 102 -11.60 1.07 -10.94
C MET A 102 -10.19 0.48 -11.08
N PRO A 103 -9.71 0.17 -12.31
CA PRO A 103 -8.36 -0.35 -12.51
C PRO A 103 -7.34 0.65 -11.98
N ARG A 104 -6.22 0.16 -11.45
CA ARG A 104 -5.15 0.99 -10.89
C ARG A 104 -3.89 0.89 -11.73
N ASP A 105 -4.07 0.92 -13.05
CA ASP A 105 -2.92 0.87 -13.96
C ASP A 105 -2.16 2.19 -13.89
N LEU A 106 -0.84 2.06 -13.95
CA LEU A 106 0.12 3.16 -14.03
C LEU A 106 0.48 3.35 -15.50
N PRO A 107 -0.12 4.31 -16.22
CA PRO A 107 0.13 4.50 -17.64
C PRO A 107 1.48 5.19 -17.90
N ASP A 108 1.91 6.08 -17.00
CA ASP A 108 3.15 6.83 -17.08
C ASP A 108 3.98 6.57 -15.82
N VAL A 109 4.80 5.52 -15.84
CA VAL A 109 5.68 5.20 -14.71
C VAL A 109 6.95 6.03 -14.82
N ASN A 110 7.03 7.14 -14.08
CA ASN A 110 8.32 7.74 -13.77
C ASN A 110 8.88 7.04 -12.53
N ILE A 111 9.37 5.81 -12.75
CA ILE A 111 9.79 4.82 -11.72
C ILE A 111 10.70 5.44 -10.64
N ASN A 112 11.41 6.51 -10.96
CA ASN A 112 12.46 7.07 -10.12
C ASN A 112 12.05 8.30 -9.29
N LYS A 113 10.78 8.74 -9.34
CA LYS A 113 10.38 10.01 -8.71
C LYS A 113 9.48 9.88 -7.49
N SER A 114 8.72 8.80 -7.35
CA SER A 114 7.93 8.57 -6.13
C SER A 114 8.57 7.47 -5.29
N PRO A 115 8.81 7.69 -3.98
CA PRO A 115 9.23 6.62 -3.09
C PRO A 115 8.05 5.71 -2.67
N VAL A 116 6.83 5.96 -3.15
CA VAL A 116 5.62 5.33 -2.66
C VAL A 116 5.14 4.22 -3.60
N ILE A 117 4.90 3.03 -3.03
CA ILE A 117 4.24 1.91 -3.68
C ILE A 117 2.86 1.72 -3.06
N ARG A 118 1.82 1.76 -3.89
CA ARG A 118 0.43 1.53 -3.47
C ARG A 118 0.09 0.04 -3.59
N PHE A 119 -0.06 -0.64 -2.46
CA PHE A 119 -0.40 -2.07 -2.42
C PHE A 119 -1.89 -2.28 -2.16
N TYR A 120 -2.58 -2.89 -3.13
CA TYR A 120 -4.00 -3.18 -3.07
C TYR A 120 -4.26 -4.67 -2.86
N TRP A 121 -5.22 -4.96 -1.99
CA TRP A 121 -5.61 -6.34 -1.67
C TRP A 121 -7.11 -6.43 -1.39
N GLY A 122 -7.65 -7.65 -1.35
CA GLY A 122 -9.08 -7.82 -1.13
C GLY A 122 -9.54 -9.27 -1.22
N TYR A 123 -10.85 -9.43 -1.14
CA TYR A 123 -11.53 -10.71 -1.29
C TYR A 123 -12.10 -10.84 -2.71
N ALA A 124 -11.77 -11.91 -3.43
CA ALA A 124 -12.45 -12.27 -4.66
C ALA A 124 -13.38 -13.46 -4.40
N SER A 125 -14.63 -13.37 -4.87
CA SER A 125 -15.56 -14.49 -4.72
C SER A 125 -15.19 -15.62 -5.66
N SER A 126 -15.24 -16.86 -5.19
CA SER A 126 -15.17 -18.03 -6.07
C SER A 126 -16.46 -18.16 -6.86
N LYS A 127 -16.35 -18.56 -8.13
CA LYS A 127 -17.48 -18.77 -9.04
C LYS A 127 -18.60 -19.59 -8.38
N GLY A 128 -19.82 -19.05 -8.35
CA GLY A 128 -21.00 -19.66 -7.74
C GLY A 128 -21.19 -19.34 -6.25
N ASN A 129 -20.28 -18.57 -5.62
CA ASN A 129 -20.42 -18.13 -4.22
C ASN A 129 -20.69 -16.62 -4.09
N GLU A 130 -20.92 -15.89 -5.19
CA GLU A 130 -21.13 -14.44 -5.20
C GLU A 130 -22.32 -14.03 -4.34
N ASP A 131 -23.37 -14.85 -4.31
CA ASP A 131 -24.58 -14.63 -3.51
C ASP A 131 -24.49 -15.15 -2.07
N ARG A 132 -23.40 -15.81 -1.70
CA ARG A 132 -23.28 -16.47 -0.39
C ARG A 132 -23.16 -15.49 0.77
N TYR A 133 -22.64 -14.30 0.51
CA TYR A 133 -22.38 -13.28 1.51
C TYR A 133 -22.95 -11.94 1.07
N ILE A 134 -23.42 -11.15 2.03
CA ILE A 134 -23.97 -9.80 1.77
C ILE A 134 -22.78 -8.83 1.78
N ILE A 135 -22.08 -8.79 0.64
CA ILE A 135 -20.81 -8.08 0.51
C ILE A 135 -20.76 -7.33 -0.83
N PRO A 136 -20.14 -6.15 -0.90
CA PRO A 136 -19.81 -5.49 -2.16
C PRO A 136 -19.01 -6.43 -3.05
N LEU A 137 -19.35 -6.47 -4.33
CA LEU A 137 -18.66 -7.27 -5.33
C LEU A 137 -18.63 -6.49 -6.63
N ALA A 138 -17.55 -5.76 -6.88
CA ALA A 138 -17.37 -5.06 -8.15
C ALA A 138 -16.32 -5.76 -9.00
N ASN A 139 -16.45 -5.62 -10.32
CA ASN A 139 -15.40 -5.98 -11.24
C ASN A 139 -14.37 -4.85 -11.38
N GLU A 140 -13.35 -5.08 -12.22
CA GLU A 140 -12.29 -4.10 -12.48
C GLU A 140 -12.81 -2.76 -13.01
N LYS A 141 -13.99 -2.72 -13.65
CA LYS A 141 -14.61 -1.49 -14.16
C LYS A 141 -15.48 -0.78 -13.12
N GLY A 142 -15.45 -1.21 -11.87
CA GLY A 142 -16.29 -0.68 -10.80
C GLY A 142 -17.76 -1.05 -10.91
N VAL A 143 -18.12 -2.00 -11.77
CA VAL A 143 -19.52 -2.43 -11.96
C VAL A 143 -19.86 -3.46 -10.88
N ASP A 144 -20.91 -3.17 -10.11
CA ASP A 144 -21.37 -4.02 -9.00
C ASP A 144 -22.21 -5.22 -9.48
N TYR A 145 -21.86 -6.41 -8.99
CA TYR A 145 -22.55 -7.67 -9.25
C TYR A 145 -24.04 -7.61 -8.87
N HIS A 146 -24.35 -7.03 -7.70
CA HIS A 146 -25.73 -6.98 -7.21
C HIS A 146 -26.59 -6.01 -8.00
N GLN A 147 -26.00 -4.92 -8.51
CA GLN A 147 -26.67 -4.05 -9.46
C GLN A 147 -27.06 -4.78 -10.75
N LEU A 148 -26.12 -5.48 -11.40
CA LEU A 148 -26.41 -6.24 -12.62
C LEU A 148 -27.51 -7.29 -12.39
N LYS A 149 -27.54 -7.90 -11.21
CA LYS A 149 -28.58 -8.83 -10.80
C LYS A 149 -29.94 -8.16 -10.62
N ARG A 150 -30.01 -6.96 -10.02
CA ARG A 150 -31.24 -6.15 -9.91
C ARG A 150 -31.78 -5.71 -11.27
N GLU A 151 -30.89 -5.51 -12.24
CA GLU A 151 -31.23 -5.21 -13.63
C GLU A 151 -31.72 -6.44 -14.42
N ASN A 152 -31.87 -7.60 -13.77
CA ASN A 152 -32.30 -8.88 -14.36
C ASN A 152 -31.39 -9.38 -15.49
N ILE A 153 -30.10 -9.03 -15.47
CA ILE A 153 -29.13 -9.56 -16.44
C ILE A 153 -28.93 -11.06 -16.16
N PRO A 154 -28.94 -11.93 -17.21
CA PRO A 154 -28.71 -13.37 -17.03
C PRO A 154 -27.37 -13.65 -16.36
N TYR A 155 -27.34 -14.59 -15.41
CA TYR A 155 -26.15 -14.92 -14.62
C TYR A 155 -24.91 -15.21 -15.48
N ALA A 156 -25.08 -15.89 -16.62
CA ALA A 156 -23.97 -16.15 -17.56
C ALA A 156 -23.31 -14.85 -18.08
N ASN A 157 -24.11 -13.82 -18.35
CA ASN A 157 -23.63 -12.53 -18.84
C ASN A 157 -23.02 -11.68 -17.72
N ILE A 158 -23.49 -11.84 -16.48
CA ILE A 158 -22.87 -11.22 -15.30
C ILE A 158 -21.48 -11.82 -15.10
N MET A 159 -21.36 -13.15 -15.07
CA MET A 159 -20.08 -13.83 -14.83
C MET A 159 -19.06 -13.61 -15.95
N ALA A 160 -19.51 -13.30 -17.17
CA ALA A 160 -18.63 -12.88 -18.27
C ALA A 160 -17.95 -11.52 -18.03
N GLN A 161 -18.47 -10.71 -17.09
CA GLN A 161 -17.90 -9.40 -16.71
C GLN A 161 -17.01 -9.47 -15.46
N GLY A 162 -16.88 -10.64 -14.84
CA GLY A 162 -16.02 -10.86 -13.68
C GLY A 162 -14.52 -10.90 -14.04
N PRO A 163 -13.65 -11.16 -13.05
CA PRO A 163 -13.96 -11.55 -11.67
C PRO A 163 -14.55 -10.40 -10.85
N PHE A 164 -15.36 -10.74 -9.84
CA PHE A 164 -15.91 -9.78 -8.89
C PHE A 164 -15.20 -9.88 -7.53
N PHE A 165 -14.87 -8.73 -6.95
CA PHE A 165 -14.07 -8.63 -5.74
C PHE A 165 -14.50 -7.46 -4.84
N TRP A 166 -14.00 -7.50 -3.60
CA TRP A 166 -14.16 -6.47 -2.59
C TRP A 166 -12.78 -6.02 -2.09
N GLY A 167 -12.43 -4.75 -2.30
CA GLY A 167 -11.23 -4.15 -1.71
C GLY A 167 -11.23 -4.25 -0.19
N GLY A 168 -10.16 -4.80 0.37
CA GLY A 168 -9.97 -5.02 1.81
C GLY A 168 -10.86 -6.12 2.39
N GLY A 169 -11.88 -6.58 1.67
CA GLY A 169 -12.83 -7.58 2.14
C GLY A 169 -13.67 -7.14 3.36
N PRO A 170 -14.43 -8.07 3.95
CA PRO A 170 -15.37 -7.77 5.02
C PRO A 170 -14.72 -7.22 6.28
N PHE A 171 -15.29 -6.14 6.83
CA PHE A 171 -14.85 -5.51 8.07
C PHE A 171 -14.76 -6.50 9.24
N GLN A 172 -15.79 -7.31 9.44
CA GLN A 172 -15.90 -8.32 10.50
C GLN A 172 -14.88 -9.45 10.41
N ASN A 173 -14.18 -9.56 9.28
CA ASN A 173 -13.09 -10.53 9.13
C ASN A 173 -11.75 -10.02 9.64
N GLY A 174 -11.63 -8.76 10.07
CA GLY A 174 -10.41 -8.22 10.67
C GLY A 174 -9.94 -9.09 11.83
N THR A 175 -8.66 -9.51 11.80
CA THR A 175 -8.09 -10.36 12.84
C THR A 175 -6.57 -10.24 12.89
N ASN A 176 -6.00 -10.44 14.07
CA ASN A 176 -4.57 -10.65 14.30
C ASN A 176 -4.25 -12.13 14.62
N ASN A 177 -5.26 -13.01 14.64
CA ASN A 177 -5.09 -14.41 14.98
C ASN A 177 -4.62 -15.20 13.75
N LEU A 178 -3.40 -15.73 13.82
CA LEU A 178 -2.77 -16.47 12.75
C LEU A 178 -3.66 -17.65 12.31
N HIS A 179 -4.03 -18.56 13.21
CA HIS A 179 -4.87 -19.73 12.88
C HIS A 179 -6.18 -19.37 12.16
N SER A 180 -6.77 -18.22 12.48
CA SER A 180 -8.01 -17.76 11.87
C SER A 180 -7.84 -17.42 10.39
N LEU A 181 -6.64 -17.07 9.92
CA LEU A 181 -6.33 -16.79 8.52
C LEU A 181 -6.38 -18.05 7.64
N TRP A 182 -6.00 -19.23 8.19
CA TRP A 182 -6.06 -20.52 7.48
C TRP A 182 -7.35 -21.30 7.72
N SER A 183 -8.25 -20.79 8.57
CA SER A 183 -9.54 -21.41 8.85
C SER A 183 -10.46 -21.41 7.63
N GLU A 184 -11.18 -22.50 7.41
CA GLU A 184 -12.29 -22.61 6.44
C GLU A 184 -13.56 -21.87 6.88
N LYS A 185 -13.53 -21.23 8.05
CA LYS A 185 -14.67 -20.52 8.64
C LYS A 185 -14.38 -19.02 8.71
N GLY A 186 -15.29 -18.23 8.15
CA GLY A 186 -15.34 -16.78 8.35
C GLY A 186 -16.17 -16.37 9.57
N PHE A 187 -16.39 -15.07 9.70
CA PHE A 187 -17.29 -14.53 10.72
C PHE A 187 -18.73 -15.05 10.53
N LYS A 188 -19.39 -15.38 11.65
CA LYS A 188 -20.80 -15.77 11.68
C LYS A 188 -21.61 -14.68 12.39
N GLU A 189 -22.69 -14.25 11.75
CA GLU A 189 -23.57 -13.22 12.34
C GLU A 189 -24.31 -13.70 13.60
N ARG A 190 -24.43 -15.03 13.80
CA ARG A 190 -25.11 -15.63 14.94
C ARG A 190 -24.18 -16.52 15.75
N VAL A 191 -24.10 -16.22 17.04
CA VAL A 191 -23.37 -17.02 18.02
C VAL A 191 -24.34 -17.42 19.13
N GLY A 192 -24.50 -18.72 19.40
CA GLY A 192 -25.45 -19.21 20.40
C GLY A 192 -26.91 -18.82 20.12
N GLY A 193 -27.29 -18.61 18.86
CA GLY A 193 -28.63 -18.19 18.46
C GLY A 193 -28.86 -16.67 18.51
N VAL A 194 -27.97 -15.88 19.09
CA VAL A 194 -28.07 -14.42 19.19
C VAL A 194 -27.37 -13.76 18.00
N LYS A 195 -28.00 -12.76 17.38
CA LYS A 195 -27.36 -11.95 16.32
C LYS A 195 -26.36 -10.99 16.94
N VAL A 196 -25.10 -11.08 16.53
CA VAL A 196 -24.00 -10.24 17.04
C VAL A 196 -24.28 -8.75 16.76
N GLN A 197 -24.93 -8.43 15.62
CA GLN A 197 -25.31 -7.05 15.29
C GLN A 197 -26.20 -6.37 16.34
N TRP A 198 -26.98 -7.11 17.14
CA TRP A 198 -27.82 -6.50 18.19
C TRP A 198 -27.04 -5.91 19.35
N LEU A 199 -25.79 -6.34 19.51
CA LEU A 199 -24.86 -5.81 20.51
C LEU A 199 -23.85 -4.84 19.88
N ASN A 200 -23.97 -4.58 18.57
CA ASN A 200 -23.09 -3.65 17.86
C ASN A 200 -23.72 -2.26 17.86
N GLU A 201 -23.00 -1.30 18.44
CA GLU A 201 -23.40 0.11 18.49
C GLU A 201 -23.24 0.80 17.12
N ASP A 202 -22.34 0.28 16.28
CA ASP A 202 -22.13 0.77 14.92
C ASP A 202 -23.20 0.21 13.96
N LYS A 203 -24.10 1.08 13.52
CA LYS A 203 -25.18 0.74 12.58
C LYS A 203 -24.76 0.82 11.12
N ASP A 204 -23.66 1.52 10.83
CA ASP A 204 -23.18 1.74 9.47
C ASP A 204 -22.37 0.53 8.96
N ARG A 205 -21.93 -0.36 9.88
CA ARG A 205 -21.18 -1.58 9.56
C ARG A 205 -21.93 -2.83 10.01
N LEU A 206 -22.68 -3.41 9.07
CA LEU A 206 -23.44 -4.62 9.32
C LEU A 206 -22.54 -5.84 9.51
N LEU A 207 -22.69 -6.51 10.66
CA LEU A 207 -22.03 -7.76 11.00
C LEU A 207 -22.80 -8.96 10.43
N THR A 208 -22.65 -9.19 9.12
CA THR A 208 -23.24 -10.33 8.40
C THR A 208 -22.23 -11.48 8.28
N ASN A 209 -22.72 -12.68 7.90
CA ASN A 209 -21.83 -13.81 7.59
C ASN A 209 -20.76 -13.40 6.57
N ALA A 210 -19.52 -13.79 6.84
CA ALA A 210 -18.36 -13.43 6.01
C ALA A 210 -17.63 -14.67 5.47
N PRO A 211 -16.92 -14.53 4.34
CA PRO A 211 -16.07 -15.58 3.79
C PRO A 211 -14.93 -16.00 4.74
N PRO A 212 -14.33 -17.18 4.51
CA PRO A 212 -13.07 -17.57 5.15
C PRO A 212 -11.95 -16.54 4.90
N ARG A 213 -10.98 -16.50 5.80
CA ARG A 213 -9.94 -15.44 5.87
C ARG A 213 -8.68 -15.72 5.05
N LYS A 214 -8.68 -16.77 4.21
CA LYS A 214 -7.49 -17.18 3.43
C LYS A 214 -6.94 -16.10 2.50
N TYR A 215 -7.79 -15.18 2.05
CA TYR A 215 -7.37 -14.05 1.20
C TYR A 215 -6.35 -13.13 1.87
N TYR A 216 -6.33 -13.04 3.21
CA TYR A 216 -5.25 -12.34 3.92
C TYR A 216 -3.89 -13.02 3.75
N ALA A 217 -3.83 -14.34 3.83
CA ALA A 217 -2.57 -15.07 3.65
C ALA A 217 -2.05 -14.93 2.21
N HIS A 218 -2.94 -14.95 1.22
CA HIS A 218 -2.59 -14.65 -0.17
C HIS A 218 -2.13 -13.20 -0.36
N ALA A 219 -2.77 -12.23 0.29
CA ALA A 219 -2.34 -10.83 0.26
C ALA A 219 -0.95 -10.66 0.88
N ALA A 220 -0.68 -11.30 2.02
CA ALA A 220 0.62 -11.27 2.67
C ALA A 220 1.72 -11.87 1.79
N LYS A 221 1.47 -12.99 1.11
CA LYS A 221 2.42 -13.58 0.17
C LYS A 221 2.67 -12.65 -1.02
N ARG A 222 1.63 -12.07 -1.63
CA ARG A 222 1.78 -11.09 -2.71
C ARG A 222 2.57 -9.86 -2.30
N LEU A 223 2.40 -9.40 -1.06
CA LEU A 223 3.18 -8.29 -0.52
C LEU A 223 4.65 -8.68 -0.37
N ALA A 224 4.94 -9.88 0.15
CA ALA A 224 6.30 -10.39 0.24
C ALA A 224 6.95 -10.54 -1.14
N ASP A 225 6.25 -11.13 -2.12
CA ASP A 225 6.73 -11.28 -3.50
C ASP A 225 7.02 -9.93 -4.16
N MET A 226 6.20 -8.91 -3.86
CA MET A 226 6.46 -7.54 -4.32
C MET A 226 7.71 -6.96 -3.67
N VAL A 227 7.89 -7.13 -2.35
CA VAL A 227 9.09 -6.67 -1.65
C VAL A 227 10.35 -7.34 -2.17
N ASP A 228 10.30 -8.65 -2.45
CA ASP A 228 11.43 -9.42 -3.01
C ASP A 228 11.79 -8.98 -4.45
N SER A 229 10.89 -8.29 -5.15
CA SER A 229 11.09 -7.82 -6.53
C SER A 229 11.69 -6.41 -6.66
N ILE A 230 11.81 -5.69 -5.53
CA ILE A 230 12.37 -4.32 -5.47
C ILE A 230 13.85 -4.39 -5.14
#